data_AF-A0A0C2JTV6-F1
#
_entry.id   AF-A0A0C2JTV6-F1
#
_cell.length_a   1.000
_cell.length_b   1.000
_cell.length_c   1.000
_cell.angle_alpha   90.00
_cell.angle_beta   90.00
_cell.angle_gamma   90.00
#
_symmetry.space_group_name_H-M   'P 1'
#
loop_
_entity.id
_entity.type
_entity.pdbx_description
1 polymer ?
#
loop_
_entity_poly.entity_id
_entity_poly.type
_entity_poly.pdbx_seq_one_letter_code
_entity_poly.pdbx_strand_id
1 'polypeptide(L)'
;MGHYENEAFIFFGMNQNKSRMIFTHVDFTSLFNRTCERDDYYPWTFTRNGETCYQGHEIVYFVKNINSFCINNYTSSLQIKHNCPCFVQDFQCRFNYYYNDGYCELDRYSDLEIHQLNCESNLKPIRYLNGFSKLHPGICSPRQYDPIKDDAWADVCTSNEYSNEILFFSKNMSFVCVLDYMGDPLPKFITVNTSLPNDINPMFPMVVDMVTKFIFYYSNDTISLYLNRDYNFNKIELYSFSFKIKSIAIDHFLDLLFILDLNHTFFVISMKTNFVKLLAENVTDFEYSNSNLSVSFNKPGQLCFYRFDSNIKCSQTYLDVKKFIFYEEHGYSGLLIRNHTLLIYEVLKTNLISKKQPILYVDSVDFFGIIKYNLFFMQNATLIRVDLRYPTRFDLVTNNNFSDIIKMSLNVVYFKNPYNNAQDGCKYQCNPMVKSEAFCYCTENEYNQIYSCESGDTECLRKYCAGFHCASSECLTNNVMCNGIHECRDGSDENNCKKICQESEHLCETDCLPKNILCPAYKYKFLHGIVIEKLGHTNKITKDYSTAIISFSTALIIILVLLFLKKSKAAKILFKLTSRKRLRPQHMTKLYIHASEST
;
A
#
# COMPACT_ATOMS: atom_id res chain seq x y z
N MET A 1 -26.86 33.01 -29.65
CA MET A 1 -28.04 33.76 -30.16
C MET A 1 -29.29 33.09 -29.61
N GLY A 2 -30.33 33.84 -29.27
CA GLY A 2 -31.53 33.26 -28.65
C GLY A 2 -32.54 34.24 -28.02
N HIS A 3 -32.67 35.47 -28.52
CA HIS A 3 -33.82 36.33 -28.18
C HIS A 3 -34.92 36.09 -29.21
N TYR A 4 -35.93 35.31 -28.81
CA TYR A 4 -37.28 35.20 -29.37
C TYR A 4 -38.12 34.62 -28.21
N GLU A 5 -38.96 35.36 -27.48
CA GLU A 5 -39.61 36.65 -27.78
C GLU A 5 -40.40 36.60 -29.09
N ASN A 6 -41.50 35.84 -29.04
CA ASN A 6 -42.84 36.19 -29.54
C ASN A 6 -43.73 34.93 -29.51
N GLU A 7 -44.72 34.89 -28.61
CA GLU A 7 -45.76 33.86 -28.53
C GLU A 7 -46.83 34.01 -29.64
N ALA A 8 -46.48 34.65 -30.76
CA ALA A 8 -47.40 34.99 -31.84
C ALA A 8 -46.88 34.50 -33.21
N PHE A 9 -47.76 33.84 -33.96
CA PHE A 9 -47.48 33.32 -35.29
C PHE A 9 -48.16 34.19 -36.35
N ILE A 10 -47.39 34.63 -37.35
CA ILE A 10 -47.93 35.29 -38.55
C ILE A 10 -47.99 34.27 -39.68
N PHE A 11 -49.19 33.77 -39.95
CA PHE A 11 -49.45 33.00 -41.16
C PHE A 11 -49.67 33.97 -42.32
N PHE A 12 -48.86 33.86 -43.37
CA PHE A 12 -49.05 34.61 -44.60
C PHE A 12 -49.31 33.65 -45.76
N GLY A 13 -50.17 34.09 -46.68
CA GLY A 13 -50.53 33.32 -47.86
C GLY A 13 -51.30 34.16 -48.87
N MET A 14 -51.50 33.61 -50.06
CA MET A 14 -52.37 34.25 -51.05
C MET A 14 -53.77 33.64 -50.99
N ASN A 15 -54.79 34.46 -51.24
CA ASN A 15 -56.12 33.95 -51.58
C ASN A 15 -56.04 33.08 -52.85
N GLN A 16 -57.00 32.17 -53.06
CA GLN A 16 -57.01 31.15 -54.12
C GLN A 16 -56.66 31.70 -55.52
N ASN A 17 -57.15 32.90 -55.84
CA ASN A 17 -56.93 33.57 -57.14
C ASN A 17 -55.57 34.30 -57.25
N LYS A 18 -54.65 34.14 -56.28
CA LYS A 18 -53.32 34.78 -56.18
C LYS A 18 -53.30 36.33 -56.23
N SER A 19 -54.45 36.98 -56.15
CA SER A 19 -54.63 38.42 -56.35
C SER A 19 -54.50 39.29 -55.09
N ARG A 20 -54.45 38.67 -53.90
CA ARG A 20 -54.25 39.36 -52.61
C ARG A 20 -53.42 38.47 -51.69
N MET A 21 -52.42 39.06 -51.04
CA MET A 21 -51.80 38.47 -49.85
C MET A 21 -52.70 38.72 -48.63
N ILE A 22 -52.75 37.73 -47.75
CA ILE A 22 -53.44 37.74 -46.46
C ILE A 22 -52.39 37.47 -45.40
N PHE A 23 -52.43 38.24 -44.31
CA PHE A 23 -51.62 38.03 -43.12
C PHE A 23 -52.57 37.79 -41.94
N THR A 24 -52.42 36.67 -41.26
CA THR A 24 -53.20 36.29 -40.08
C THR A 24 -52.24 36.19 -38.90
N HIS A 25 -52.35 37.14 -37.98
CA HIS A 25 -51.63 37.15 -36.70
C HIS A 25 -52.42 36.33 -35.67
N VAL A 26 -51.79 35.33 -35.07
CA VAL A 26 -52.40 34.48 -34.03
C VAL A 26 -51.52 34.55 -32.78
N ASP A 27 -52.06 35.09 -31.71
CA ASP A 27 -51.38 35.36 -30.44
C ASP A 27 -51.78 34.31 -29.39
N PHE A 28 -50.79 33.63 -28.80
CA PHE A 28 -50.98 32.56 -27.82
C PHE A 28 -50.74 33.01 -26.36
N THR A 29 -50.39 34.27 -26.10
CA THR A 29 -50.16 34.80 -24.74
C THR A 29 -51.36 34.55 -23.81
N SER A 30 -52.58 34.77 -24.33
CA SER A 30 -53.86 34.58 -23.63
C SER A 30 -54.19 33.13 -23.22
N LEU A 31 -53.37 32.14 -23.61
CA LEU A 31 -53.55 30.73 -23.23
C LEU A 31 -52.67 30.29 -22.06
N PHE A 32 -51.73 31.14 -21.60
CA PHE A 32 -50.73 30.76 -20.59
C PHE A 32 -50.64 31.79 -19.45
N ASN A 33 -51.59 31.72 -18.51
CA ASN A 33 -51.79 32.72 -17.45
C ASN A 33 -50.69 32.79 -16.35
N ARG A 34 -49.57 32.06 -16.49
CA ARG A 34 -48.46 32.07 -15.52
C ARG A 34 -47.12 31.67 -16.16
N THR A 35 -46.02 32.08 -15.54
CA THR A 35 -44.67 31.54 -15.81
C THR A 35 -44.55 30.10 -15.26
N CYS A 36 -43.65 29.32 -15.85
CA CYS A 36 -43.31 27.98 -15.37
C CYS A 36 -42.37 28.04 -14.17
N GLU A 37 -42.67 27.26 -13.14
CA GLU A 37 -41.85 27.08 -11.94
C GLU A 37 -41.06 25.76 -12.04
N ARG A 38 -40.19 25.45 -11.07
CA ARG A 38 -39.30 24.27 -11.15
C ARG A 38 -40.07 22.96 -11.37
N ASP A 39 -41.22 22.83 -10.72
CA ASP A 39 -42.02 21.60 -10.71
C ASP A 39 -42.84 21.39 -12.01
N ASP A 40 -42.84 22.39 -12.91
CA ASP A 40 -43.34 22.25 -14.28
C ASP A 40 -42.36 21.55 -15.23
N TYR A 41 -41.15 21.19 -14.75
CA TYR A 41 -40.12 20.52 -15.54
C TYR A 41 -39.77 19.16 -14.94
N TYR A 42 -39.44 18.20 -15.79
CA TYR A 42 -38.88 16.91 -15.40
C TYR A 42 -37.43 16.78 -15.92
N PRO A 43 -36.53 16.11 -15.19
CA PRO A 43 -35.20 15.82 -15.68
C PRO A 43 -35.25 14.77 -16.80
N TRP A 44 -34.52 15.02 -17.88
CA TRP A 44 -34.41 14.13 -19.04
C TRP A 44 -32.95 14.07 -19.51
N THR A 45 -32.43 12.85 -19.66
CA THR A 45 -31.10 12.56 -20.19
C THR A 45 -31.21 11.90 -21.56
N PHE A 46 -30.20 12.12 -22.40
CA PHE A 46 -30.08 11.40 -23.67
C PHE A 46 -29.45 10.03 -23.43
N THR A 47 -30.19 8.95 -23.70
CA THR A 47 -29.71 7.57 -23.50
C THR A 47 -29.21 6.93 -24.80
N ARG A 48 -28.00 6.38 -24.80
CA ARG A 48 -27.43 5.56 -25.88
C ARG A 48 -27.13 4.17 -25.35
N ASN A 49 -27.72 3.14 -25.97
CA ASN A 49 -27.52 1.71 -25.63
C ASN A 49 -27.73 1.33 -24.15
N GLY A 50 -28.46 2.14 -23.36
CA GLY A 50 -28.70 1.92 -21.92
C GLY A 50 -27.89 2.83 -21.00
N GLU A 51 -26.94 3.60 -21.52
CA GLU A 51 -26.08 4.52 -20.76
C GLU A 51 -26.34 5.99 -21.15
N THR A 52 -25.92 6.94 -20.31
CA THR A 52 -26.19 8.38 -20.46
C THR A 52 -24.96 9.25 -20.74
N CYS A 53 -23.77 8.64 -20.81
CA CYS A 53 -22.52 9.35 -21.07
C CYS A 53 -22.26 9.57 -22.58
N TYR A 54 -21.77 10.76 -22.93
CA TYR A 54 -21.37 11.13 -24.28
C TYR A 54 -20.14 12.05 -24.26
N GLN A 55 -19.04 11.64 -24.91
CA GLN A 55 -17.81 12.45 -25.02
C GLN A 55 -17.33 13.04 -23.67
N GLY A 56 -17.32 12.22 -22.61
CA GLY A 56 -16.86 12.62 -21.29
C GLY A 56 -17.90 13.35 -20.43
N HIS A 57 -19.10 13.61 -20.96
CA HIS A 57 -20.16 14.32 -20.25
C HIS A 57 -21.54 13.63 -20.36
N GLU A 58 -22.23 13.51 -19.23
CA GLU A 58 -23.69 13.32 -19.18
C GLU A 58 -24.34 14.71 -19.09
N ILE A 59 -25.44 14.92 -19.84
CA ILE A 59 -26.20 16.17 -19.80
C ILE A 59 -27.65 15.87 -19.43
N VAL A 60 -28.06 16.36 -18.25
CA VAL A 60 -29.44 16.35 -17.77
C VAL A 60 -30.11 17.64 -18.19
N TYR A 61 -31.13 17.57 -19.05
CA TYR A 61 -31.96 18.71 -19.42
C TYR A 61 -33.24 18.74 -18.57
N PHE A 62 -33.70 19.92 -18.18
CA PHE A 62 -35.02 20.08 -17.59
C PHE A 62 -36.04 20.38 -18.69
N VAL A 63 -36.84 19.38 -19.05
CA VAL A 63 -37.85 19.45 -20.10
C VAL A 63 -39.20 19.80 -19.48
N LYS A 64 -39.91 20.75 -20.08
CA LYS A 64 -41.23 21.18 -19.60
C LYS A 64 -42.24 20.03 -19.73
N ASN A 65 -42.99 19.77 -18.66
CA ASN A 65 -44.08 18.79 -18.64
C ASN A 65 -45.20 19.20 -19.60
N ILE A 66 -45.69 18.25 -20.40
CA ILE A 66 -46.75 18.46 -21.41
C ILE A 66 -48.05 18.97 -20.75
N ASN A 67 -48.31 18.56 -19.50
CA ASN A 67 -49.53 18.95 -18.76
C ASN A 67 -49.43 20.34 -18.10
N SER A 68 -48.28 21.02 -18.17
CA SER A 68 -48.04 22.32 -17.52
C SER A 68 -48.39 23.50 -18.43
N PHE A 69 -49.53 24.13 -18.19
CA PHE A 69 -49.98 25.32 -18.93
C PHE A 69 -49.34 26.61 -18.38
N CYS A 70 -48.10 26.87 -18.81
CA CYS A 70 -47.27 28.00 -18.37
C CYS A 70 -46.27 28.46 -19.46
N ILE A 71 -45.76 29.69 -19.36
CA ILE A 71 -44.71 30.26 -20.24
C ILE A 71 -43.31 30.00 -19.65
N ASN A 72 -42.36 29.56 -20.48
CA ASN A 72 -40.96 29.38 -20.08
C ASN A 72 -40.21 30.73 -20.11
N ASN A 73 -39.66 31.16 -18.97
CA ASN A 73 -38.97 32.46 -18.83
C ASN A 73 -37.43 32.33 -18.73
N TYR A 74 -36.86 31.15 -19.00
CA TYR A 74 -35.42 30.93 -18.95
C TYR A 74 -34.75 31.19 -20.31
N THR A 75 -33.93 32.24 -20.40
CA THR A 75 -33.14 32.61 -21.59
C THR A 75 -31.99 31.65 -21.92
N SER A 76 -31.72 30.69 -21.05
CA SER A 76 -30.76 29.59 -21.24
C SER A 76 -31.43 28.28 -20.84
N SER A 77 -31.16 27.18 -21.56
CA SER A 77 -31.61 25.86 -21.16
C SER A 77 -31.07 25.49 -19.77
N LEU A 78 -31.98 25.10 -18.88
CA LEU A 78 -31.63 24.47 -17.61
C LEU A 78 -31.02 23.10 -17.91
N GLN A 79 -29.69 23.05 -17.90
CA GLN A 79 -28.90 21.85 -18.11
C GLN A 79 -27.93 21.66 -16.93
N ILE A 80 -27.81 20.43 -16.45
CA ILE A 80 -26.74 20.03 -15.54
C ILE A 80 -25.79 19.13 -16.32
N LYS A 81 -24.49 19.40 -16.23
CA LYS A 81 -23.44 18.55 -16.80
C LYS A 81 -22.75 17.77 -15.69
N HIS A 82 -22.65 16.46 -15.86
CA HIS A 82 -21.83 15.59 -15.03
C HIS A 82 -20.67 15.07 -15.88
N ASN A 83 -19.48 14.98 -15.31
CA ASN A 83 -18.34 14.35 -15.99
C ASN A 83 -18.44 12.84 -15.83
N CYS A 84 -18.16 12.09 -16.90
CA CYS A 84 -18.24 10.64 -16.95
C CYS A 84 -17.10 10.07 -17.80
N PRO A 85 -16.69 8.80 -17.60
CA PRO A 85 -15.74 8.14 -18.49
C PRO A 85 -16.38 7.80 -19.84
N CYS A 86 -15.61 7.84 -20.91
CA CYS A 86 -16.07 7.38 -22.22
C CYS A 86 -16.01 5.87 -22.40
N PHE A 87 -16.57 5.48 -23.52
CA PHE A 87 -16.59 4.15 -24.09
C PHE A 87 -16.00 4.22 -25.51
N VAL A 88 -15.83 3.06 -26.15
CA VAL A 88 -15.24 2.96 -27.50
C VAL A 88 -16.00 3.84 -28.52
N GLN A 89 -17.32 3.95 -28.36
CA GLN A 89 -18.23 4.66 -29.25
C GLN A 89 -18.19 6.20 -29.11
N ASP A 90 -17.34 6.76 -28.24
CA ASP A 90 -17.06 8.20 -28.19
C ASP A 90 -15.88 8.61 -29.07
N PHE A 91 -15.09 7.63 -29.53
CA PHE A 91 -13.94 7.83 -30.40
C PHE A 91 -14.37 7.66 -31.85
N GLN A 92 -14.32 8.75 -32.63
CA GLN A 92 -14.42 8.65 -34.08
C GLN A 92 -13.20 7.92 -34.63
N CYS A 93 -13.38 7.14 -35.69
CA CYS A 93 -12.25 6.62 -36.46
C CYS A 93 -11.41 7.76 -37.05
N ARG A 94 -10.14 7.49 -37.37
CA ARG A 94 -9.31 8.45 -38.10
C ARG A 94 -9.86 8.69 -39.51
N PHE A 95 -9.41 9.77 -40.13
CA PHE A 95 -9.59 9.97 -41.56
C PHE A 95 -9.08 8.72 -42.31
N ASN A 96 -9.87 8.24 -43.27
CA ASN A 96 -9.70 6.95 -43.96
C ASN A 96 -9.71 5.68 -43.07
N TYR A 97 -10.41 5.70 -41.93
CA TYR A 97 -10.77 4.50 -41.18
C TYR A 97 -12.30 4.45 -40.94
N TYR A 98 -12.92 3.27 -40.99
CA TYR A 98 -14.36 3.07 -40.73
C TYR A 98 -14.59 2.15 -39.52
N TYR A 99 -15.73 2.32 -38.85
CA TYR A 99 -16.07 1.57 -37.64
C TYR A 99 -16.68 0.19 -37.98
N ASN A 100 -16.14 -0.89 -37.41
CA ASN A 100 -16.62 -2.26 -37.60
C ASN A 100 -16.44 -3.08 -36.31
N ASP A 101 -17.51 -3.72 -35.81
CA ASP A 101 -17.55 -4.62 -34.63
C ASP A 101 -16.82 -4.19 -33.34
N GLY A 102 -16.53 -2.89 -33.18
CA GLY A 102 -15.81 -2.33 -32.03
C GLY A 102 -14.44 -1.73 -32.37
N TYR A 103 -14.01 -1.79 -33.62
CA TYR A 103 -12.71 -1.32 -34.12
C TYR A 103 -12.89 -0.27 -35.18
N CYS A 104 -11.80 0.43 -35.45
CA CYS A 104 -11.66 1.27 -36.62
C CYS A 104 -10.74 0.56 -37.59
N GLU A 105 -11.30 -0.03 -38.64
CA GLU A 105 -10.57 -0.67 -39.73
C GLU A 105 -10.11 0.38 -40.75
N LEU A 106 -8.96 0.16 -41.38
CA LEU A 106 -8.47 1.04 -42.46
C LEU A 106 -9.40 0.91 -43.67
N ASP A 107 -9.82 2.03 -44.25
CA ASP A 107 -10.59 2.04 -45.49
C ASP A 107 -9.77 1.41 -46.63
N ARG A 108 -10.40 0.51 -47.40
CA ARG A 108 -9.78 -0.17 -48.55
C ARG A 108 -9.46 0.77 -49.72
N TYR A 109 -9.95 2.01 -49.68
CA TYR A 109 -9.66 3.06 -50.65
C TYR A 109 -8.76 4.17 -50.08
N SER A 110 -7.98 3.86 -49.03
CA SER A 110 -7.06 4.79 -48.36
C SER A 110 -5.67 4.86 -48.99
N ASP A 111 -5.25 6.06 -49.41
CA ASP A 111 -3.87 6.35 -49.83
C ASP A 111 -2.93 6.70 -48.65
N LEU A 112 -3.28 6.39 -47.39
CA LEU A 112 -2.46 6.74 -46.21
C LEU A 112 -1.30 5.76 -45.99
N GLU A 113 -0.07 6.26 -46.11
CA GLU A 113 1.09 5.65 -45.45
C GLU A 113 1.03 5.86 -43.93
N ILE A 114 1.12 4.77 -43.16
CA ILE A 114 1.08 4.82 -41.70
C ILE A 114 2.43 5.31 -41.16
N HIS A 115 2.46 6.52 -40.57
CA HIS A 115 3.65 7.00 -39.87
C HIS A 115 4.07 6.05 -38.74
N GLN A 116 5.23 5.42 -38.91
CA GLN A 116 5.78 4.40 -38.04
C GLN A 116 6.18 4.99 -36.67
N LEU A 117 5.58 4.51 -35.59
CA LEU A 117 6.11 4.71 -34.25
C LEU A 117 7.23 3.69 -34.01
N ASN A 118 8.46 4.07 -34.36
CA ASN A 118 9.64 3.25 -34.10
C ASN A 118 10.03 3.36 -32.62
N CYS A 119 9.65 2.36 -31.82
CA CYS A 119 10.17 2.21 -30.45
C CYS A 119 11.70 2.06 -30.49
N GLU A 120 12.41 2.64 -29.51
CA GLU A 120 13.86 2.51 -29.36
C GLU A 120 14.29 1.05 -29.11
N SER A 121 15.56 0.72 -29.38
CA SER A 121 16.12 -0.65 -29.32
C SER A 121 15.89 -1.39 -27.98
N ASN A 122 15.76 -0.66 -26.87
CA ASN A 122 15.56 -1.22 -25.53
C ASN A 122 14.06 -1.33 -25.16
N LEU A 123 13.14 -1.07 -26.09
CA LEU A 123 11.70 -1.12 -25.89
C LEU A 123 11.04 -2.21 -26.74
N LYS A 124 9.87 -2.68 -26.29
CA LYS A 124 9.03 -3.67 -26.97
C LYS A 124 7.80 -2.99 -27.57
N PRO A 125 7.51 -3.18 -28.87
CA PRO A 125 6.26 -2.71 -29.46
C PRO A 125 5.08 -3.60 -29.05
N ILE A 126 4.03 -2.99 -28.51
CA ILE A 126 2.68 -3.56 -28.47
C ILE A 126 1.94 -3.12 -29.74
N ARG A 127 1.13 -4.00 -30.32
CA ARG A 127 0.32 -3.76 -31.53
C ARG A 127 -1.16 -4.04 -31.27
N TYR A 128 -2.00 -3.72 -32.25
CA TYR A 128 -3.46 -3.95 -32.27
C TYR A 128 -4.26 -3.08 -31.28
N LEU A 129 -3.94 -1.78 -31.21
CA LEU A 129 -4.71 -0.76 -30.48
C LEU A 129 -5.12 0.46 -31.34
N ASN A 130 -4.67 0.55 -32.59
CA ASN A 130 -4.85 1.72 -33.47
C ASN A 130 -6.14 1.73 -34.30
N GLY A 131 -6.47 2.91 -34.83
CA GLY A 131 -7.58 3.16 -35.76
C GLY A 131 -8.48 4.30 -35.29
N PHE A 132 -8.65 4.43 -33.97
CA PHE A 132 -9.36 5.52 -33.33
C PHE A 132 -8.58 6.85 -33.41
N SER A 133 -9.31 7.95 -33.61
CA SER A 133 -8.79 9.31 -33.50
C SER A 133 -8.39 9.58 -32.06
N LYS A 134 -7.23 10.22 -31.85
CA LYS A 134 -6.90 10.79 -30.53
C LYS A 134 -7.90 11.91 -30.27
N LEU A 135 -8.76 11.74 -29.27
CA LEU A 135 -9.61 12.82 -28.79
C LEU A 135 -8.75 13.98 -28.31
N HIS A 136 -9.31 15.19 -28.35
CA HIS A 136 -8.64 16.38 -27.83
C HIS A 136 -8.25 16.15 -26.35
N PRO A 137 -7.04 16.53 -25.90
CA PRO A 137 -6.60 16.28 -24.53
C PRO A 137 -7.59 16.89 -23.52
N GLY A 138 -8.10 16.05 -22.61
CA GLY A 138 -9.10 16.42 -21.62
C GLY A 138 -10.51 15.85 -21.84
N ILE A 139 -10.75 15.06 -22.90
CA ILE A 139 -12.06 14.45 -23.16
C ILE A 139 -12.20 13.08 -22.45
N CYS A 140 -11.53 11.99 -22.88
CA CYS A 140 -11.64 10.63 -22.25
C CYS A 140 -10.77 9.49 -22.86
N SER A 141 -11.01 8.21 -22.48
CA SER A 141 -10.23 6.97 -22.79
C SER A 141 -11.09 5.76 -23.31
N PRO A 142 -10.56 4.77 -24.09
CA PRO A 142 -11.32 3.68 -24.78
C PRO A 142 -11.19 2.22 -24.22
N ARG A 143 -11.53 1.19 -25.05
CA ARG A 143 -11.49 -0.30 -24.80
C ARG A 143 -11.13 -1.11 -26.09
N GLN A 144 -10.96 -2.45 -26.04
CA GLN A 144 -10.37 -3.36 -27.09
C GLN A 144 -11.22 -4.58 -27.50
N TYR A 145 -10.92 -5.10 -28.71
CA TYR A 145 -10.60 -6.49 -29.15
C TYR A 145 -9.77 -6.33 -30.47
N ASP A 146 -9.37 -7.29 -31.31
CA ASP A 146 -8.49 -8.47 -31.13
C ASP A 146 -7.78 -8.75 -32.51
N PRO A 147 -6.96 -9.80 -32.78
CA PRO A 147 -5.55 -9.52 -33.08
C PRO A 147 -4.94 -10.25 -34.32
N ILE A 148 -5.23 -9.83 -35.56
CA ILE A 148 -4.64 -10.47 -36.76
C ILE A 148 -4.16 -9.48 -37.84
N LYS A 149 -2.88 -9.08 -37.77
CA LYS A 149 -1.95 -8.93 -38.92
C LYS A 149 -0.57 -8.46 -38.47
N ASP A 150 0.43 -9.31 -38.67
CA ASP A 150 1.83 -8.98 -38.42
C ASP A 150 2.30 -7.87 -39.38
N ASP A 151 2.77 -6.74 -38.86
CA ASP A 151 3.61 -5.78 -39.60
C ASP A 151 4.34 -4.82 -38.65
N ALA A 152 5.46 -4.24 -39.09
CA ALA A 152 6.54 -3.74 -38.23
C ALA A 152 6.32 -2.34 -37.57
N TRP A 153 5.18 -2.09 -36.93
CA TRP A 153 4.88 -0.84 -36.21
C TRP A 153 4.48 -1.09 -34.74
N ALA A 154 4.18 -0.01 -34.01
CA ALA A 154 3.82 -0.02 -32.59
C ALA A 154 2.68 0.95 -32.26
N ASP A 155 1.82 0.57 -31.32
CA ASP A 155 0.80 1.42 -30.69
C ASP A 155 1.29 2.04 -29.39
N VAL A 156 1.97 1.23 -28.58
CA VAL A 156 2.50 1.55 -27.26
C VAL A 156 3.84 0.84 -27.11
N CYS A 157 4.84 1.50 -26.53
CA CYS A 157 6.12 0.88 -26.19
C CYS A 157 6.11 0.45 -24.71
N THR A 158 6.54 -0.77 -24.40
CA THR A 158 6.92 -1.20 -23.05
C THR A 158 8.44 -1.36 -22.96
N SER A 159 9.02 -1.45 -21.76
CA SER A 159 10.47 -1.61 -21.59
C SER A 159 10.89 -3.09 -21.69
N ASN A 160 12.04 -3.38 -22.29
CA ASN A 160 12.67 -4.72 -22.27
C ASN A 160 13.39 -5.01 -20.94
N GLU A 161 13.44 -4.04 -20.02
CA GLU A 161 14.21 -4.10 -18.77
C GLU A 161 13.31 -4.12 -17.51
N TYR A 162 12.09 -3.56 -17.61
CA TYR A 162 11.13 -3.47 -16.49
C TYR A 162 9.67 -3.38 -16.96
N SER A 163 8.73 -3.77 -16.10
CA SER A 163 7.31 -3.42 -16.19
C SER A 163 6.92 -2.39 -15.12
N ASN A 164 5.94 -1.54 -15.44
CA ASN A 164 5.29 -0.63 -14.50
C ASN A 164 3.93 -1.26 -14.12
N GLU A 165 3.72 -1.61 -12.85
CA GLU A 165 2.59 -2.41 -12.39
C GLU A 165 1.89 -1.78 -11.17
N ILE A 166 0.59 -1.47 -11.30
CA ILE A 166 -0.27 -1.10 -10.17
C ILE A 166 -0.93 -2.37 -9.62
N LEU A 167 -0.67 -2.70 -8.36
CA LEU A 167 -1.21 -3.86 -7.67
C LEU A 167 -2.34 -3.45 -6.72
N PHE A 168 -3.50 -4.09 -6.87
CA PHE A 168 -4.69 -3.85 -6.07
C PHE A 168 -5.04 -5.08 -5.23
N PHE A 169 -5.46 -4.85 -3.98
CA PHE A 169 -6.00 -5.87 -3.09
C PHE A 169 -7.41 -5.51 -2.63
N SER A 170 -8.36 -6.40 -2.88
CA SER A 170 -9.66 -6.46 -2.22
C SER A 170 -9.66 -7.56 -1.15
N LYS A 171 -10.80 -7.82 -0.49
CA LYS A 171 -10.94 -8.84 0.56
C LYS A 171 -10.56 -10.25 0.10
N ASN A 172 -10.99 -10.63 -1.09
CA ASN A 172 -10.90 -12.02 -1.61
C ASN A 172 -10.18 -12.11 -2.97
N MET A 173 -9.66 -10.99 -3.50
CA MET A 173 -9.10 -10.91 -4.85
C MET A 173 -7.97 -9.90 -4.88
N SER A 174 -6.93 -10.18 -5.67
CA SER A 174 -5.95 -9.19 -6.10
C SER A 174 -5.82 -9.18 -7.63
N PHE A 175 -5.42 -8.05 -8.18
CA PHE A 175 -5.18 -7.92 -9.61
C PHE A 175 -4.14 -6.84 -9.88
N VAL A 176 -3.45 -6.98 -11.01
CA VAL A 176 -2.42 -6.06 -11.49
C VAL A 176 -2.93 -5.34 -12.74
N CYS A 177 -2.87 -4.02 -12.75
CA CYS A 177 -2.93 -3.22 -13.97
C CYS A 177 -1.51 -2.96 -14.47
N VAL A 178 -1.23 -3.32 -15.72
CA VAL A 178 0.05 -3.03 -16.38
C VAL A 178 -0.04 -1.66 -17.05
N LEU A 179 1.02 -0.87 -16.93
CA LEU A 179 1.20 0.44 -17.55
C LEU A 179 2.24 0.37 -18.68
N ASP A 180 2.34 1.41 -19.49
CA ASP A 180 3.39 1.51 -20.51
C ASP A 180 4.81 1.77 -19.92
N TYR A 181 5.83 1.92 -20.77
CA TYR A 181 7.19 2.23 -20.31
C TYR A 181 7.33 3.55 -19.53
N MET A 182 6.45 4.54 -19.71
CA MET A 182 6.42 5.82 -18.99
C MET A 182 5.49 5.82 -17.77
N GLY A 183 4.73 4.75 -17.54
CA GLY A 183 3.74 4.65 -16.48
C GLY A 183 2.38 5.25 -16.87
N ASP A 184 2.12 5.44 -18.16
CA ASP A 184 0.82 5.82 -18.68
C ASP A 184 -0.10 4.58 -18.73
N PRO A 185 -1.40 4.71 -18.41
CA PRO A 185 -2.37 3.64 -18.59
C PRO A 185 -2.47 3.19 -20.05
N LEU A 186 -2.56 1.88 -20.27
CA LEU A 186 -2.79 1.33 -21.60
C LEU A 186 -4.16 1.79 -22.16
N PRO A 187 -4.32 1.96 -23.49
CA PRO A 187 -5.57 2.42 -24.11
C PRO A 187 -6.84 1.62 -23.78
N LYS A 188 -6.70 0.39 -23.26
CA LYS A 188 -7.72 -0.27 -22.44
C LYS A 188 -7.14 -0.52 -21.08
N PHE A 189 -7.95 -0.28 -20.05
CA PHE A 189 -7.69 -0.81 -18.72
C PHE A 189 -7.75 -2.35 -18.74
N ILE A 190 -6.58 -3.00 -18.78
CA ILE A 190 -6.40 -4.45 -18.71
C ILE A 190 -5.93 -4.80 -17.30
N THR A 191 -6.62 -5.74 -16.65
CA THR A 191 -6.24 -6.28 -15.35
C THR A 191 -5.91 -7.76 -15.47
N VAL A 192 -4.75 -8.15 -14.97
CA VAL A 192 -4.38 -9.56 -14.78
C VAL A 192 -4.74 -9.94 -13.35
N ASN A 193 -5.65 -10.89 -13.17
CA ASN A 193 -5.98 -11.39 -11.84
C ASN A 193 -4.77 -12.14 -11.25
N THR A 194 -4.40 -11.80 -10.02
CA THR A 194 -3.40 -12.52 -9.24
C THR A 194 -4.13 -13.33 -8.16
N SER A 195 -3.91 -14.65 -8.15
CA SER A 195 -4.55 -15.53 -7.17
C SER A 195 -4.05 -15.22 -5.75
N LEU A 196 -4.98 -15.29 -4.79
CA LEU A 196 -4.68 -15.26 -3.35
C LEU A 196 -5.01 -16.63 -2.75
N PRO A 197 -4.20 -17.14 -1.81
CA PRO A 197 -4.59 -18.23 -0.91
C PRO A 197 -5.83 -17.86 -0.09
N ASN A 198 -6.75 -18.80 0.09
CA ASN A 198 -8.01 -18.59 0.82
C ASN A 198 -7.82 -18.32 2.33
N ASP A 199 -6.64 -18.60 2.89
CA ASP A 199 -6.27 -18.36 4.28
C ASP A 199 -5.57 -17.00 4.51
N ILE A 200 -5.25 -16.27 3.44
CA ILE A 200 -4.75 -14.89 3.54
C ILE A 200 -5.92 -13.92 3.68
N ASN A 201 -5.87 -13.07 4.71
CA ASN A 201 -6.72 -11.90 4.87
C ASN A 201 -5.91 -10.62 4.58
N PRO A 202 -6.16 -9.90 3.47
CA PRO A 202 -5.40 -8.70 3.08
C PRO A 202 -5.48 -7.49 4.01
N MET A 203 -6.21 -7.56 5.13
CA MET A 203 -6.14 -6.57 6.22
C MET A 203 -4.89 -6.74 7.11
N PHE A 204 -4.20 -7.88 7.06
CA PHE A 204 -2.95 -8.11 7.78
C PHE A 204 -1.71 -7.64 6.97
N PRO A 205 -0.55 -7.39 7.63
CA PRO A 205 0.66 -6.98 6.95
C PRO A 205 1.12 -8.02 5.91
N MET A 206 1.11 -7.62 4.64
CA MET A 206 1.55 -8.47 3.53
C MET A 206 2.20 -7.68 2.39
N VAL A 207 3.10 -8.34 1.68
CA VAL A 207 3.70 -7.88 0.41
C VAL A 207 3.77 -9.04 -0.57
N VAL A 208 3.52 -8.75 -1.85
CA VAL A 208 3.76 -9.69 -2.95
C VAL A 208 5.08 -9.29 -3.59
N ASP A 209 6.02 -10.22 -3.69
CA ASP A 209 7.21 -10.04 -4.50
C ASP A 209 6.77 -10.01 -5.97
N MET A 210 6.90 -8.86 -6.61
CA MET A 210 6.41 -8.67 -7.99
C MET A 210 7.30 -9.34 -9.04
N VAL A 211 8.49 -9.83 -8.69
CA VAL A 211 9.38 -10.58 -9.58
C VAL A 211 8.99 -12.07 -9.58
N THR A 212 8.89 -12.71 -8.42
CA THR A 212 8.54 -14.15 -8.30
C THR A 212 7.04 -14.42 -8.25
N LYS A 213 6.22 -13.39 -7.98
CA LYS A 213 4.81 -13.48 -7.58
C LYS A 213 4.57 -14.34 -6.31
N PHE A 214 5.60 -14.53 -5.47
CA PHE A 214 5.45 -15.12 -4.13
C PHE A 214 4.84 -14.11 -3.14
N ILE A 215 4.14 -14.61 -2.12
CA ILE A 215 3.44 -13.75 -1.14
C ILE A 215 4.05 -13.92 0.25
N PHE A 216 4.49 -12.81 0.83
CA PHE A 216 4.95 -12.72 2.22
C PHE A 216 3.79 -12.19 3.07
N TYR A 217 3.33 -12.98 4.04
CA TYR A 217 2.13 -12.72 4.83
C TYR A 217 2.43 -12.87 6.32
N TYR A 218 2.12 -11.85 7.11
CA TYR A 218 2.25 -11.89 8.57
C TYR A 218 0.92 -12.26 9.23
N SER A 219 0.89 -13.38 9.96
CA SER A 219 -0.23 -13.79 10.79
C SER A 219 0.25 -14.62 11.98
N ASN A 220 -0.51 -14.66 13.08
CA ASN A 220 -0.19 -15.50 14.25
C ASN A 220 1.24 -15.38 14.82
N ASP A 221 1.83 -14.18 14.75
CA ASP A 221 3.23 -13.85 15.08
C ASP A 221 4.32 -14.35 14.11
N THR A 222 3.97 -15.03 13.01
CA THR A 222 4.93 -15.49 12.00
C THR A 222 4.80 -14.76 10.66
N ILE A 223 5.93 -14.56 9.97
CA ILE A 223 5.95 -14.25 8.54
C ILE A 223 6.05 -15.57 7.78
N SER A 224 5.08 -15.78 6.91
CA SER A 224 4.96 -16.95 6.05
C SER A 224 5.14 -16.57 4.58
N LEU A 225 5.89 -17.39 3.84
CA LEU A 225 6.06 -17.32 2.40
C LEU A 225 5.10 -18.30 1.72
N TYR A 226 4.32 -17.82 0.76
CA TYR A 226 3.45 -18.65 -0.08
C TYR A 226 4.05 -18.72 -1.48
N LEU A 227 4.53 -19.91 -1.83
CA LEU A 227 5.05 -20.24 -3.16
C LEU A 227 3.89 -20.65 -4.07
N ASN A 228 3.62 -19.88 -5.13
CA ASN A 228 2.62 -20.23 -6.13
C ASN A 228 3.23 -21.22 -7.16
N ARG A 229 2.59 -22.38 -7.34
CA ARG A 229 2.88 -23.35 -8.41
C ARG A 229 1.55 -23.78 -9.03
N ASP A 230 1.24 -23.26 -10.20
CA ASP A 230 0.03 -23.57 -10.97
C ASP A 230 -1.26 -23.46 -10.13
N TYR A 231 -1.41 -22.33 -9.43
CA TYR A 231 -2.51 -22.00 -8.50
C TYR A 231 -2.56 -22.82 -7.19
N ASN A 232 -1.70 -23.84 -7.02
CA ASN A 232 -1.46 -24.45 -5.71
C ASN A 232 -0.44 -23.61 -4.93
N PHE A 233 -0.74 -23.31 -3.67
CA PHE A 233 0.12 -22.51 -2.81
C PHE A 233 0.77 -23.36 -1.71
N ASN A 234 2.10 -23.44 -1.74
CA ASN A 234 2.86 -24.07 -0.65
C ASN A 234 3.26 -22.99 0.37
N LYS A 235 2.75 -23.10 1.60
CA LYS A 235 3.11 -22.24 2.74
C LYS A 235 4.42 -22.74 3.38
N ILE A 236 5.36 -21.82 3.63
CA ILE A 236 6.59 -22.03 4.40
C ILE A 236 6.66 -20.92 5.46
N GLU A 237 6.89 -21.25 6.73
CA GLU A 237 7.07 -20.23 7.78
C GLU A 237 8.55 -19.85 7.88
N LEU A 238 8.87 -18.56 7.71
CA LEU A 238 10.26 -18.07 7.66
C LEU A 238 10.74 -17.54 9.02
N TYR A 239 9.93 -16.68 9.65
CA TYR A 239 10.30 -15.93 10.85
C TYR A 239 9.16 -15.90 11.86
N SER A 240 9.49 -15.85 13.15
CA SER A 240 8.54 -15.76 14.26
C SER A 240 8.99 -14.68 15.24
N PHE A 241 8.09 -13.79 15.62
CA PHE A 241 8.42 -12.58 16.37
C PHE A 241 7.74 -12.52 17.73
N SER A 242 8.39 -11.89 18.70
CA SER A 242 7.81 -11.60 20.02
C SER A 242 6.90 -10.37 20.02
N PHE A 243 6.90 -9.62 18.92
CA PHE A 243 6.22 -8.34 18.74
C PHE A 243 5.28 -8.38 17.53
N LYS A 244 4.34 -7.44 17.49
CA LYS A 244 3.35 -7.32 16.41
C LYS A 244 3.89 -6.45 15.28
N ILE A 245 3.81 -6.95 14.05
CA ILE A 245 4.22 -6.21 12.85
C ILE A 245 3.09 -5.27 12.39
N LYS A 246 3.46 -4.08 11.90
CA LYS A 246 2.56 -3.09 11.30
C LYS A 246 2.54 -3.15 9.79
N SER A 247 3.71 -3.18 9.15
CA SER A 247 3.87 -3.22 7.70
C SER A 247 5.20 -3.86 7.31
N ILE A 248 5.22 -4.44 6.10
CA ILE A 248 6.40 -5.08 5.52
C ILE A 248 6.58 -4.67 4.05
N ALA A 249 7.83 -4.64 3.60
CA ALA A 249 8.22 -4.52 2.19
C ALA A 249 9.43 -5.41 1.91
N ILE A 250 9.74 -5.65 0.64
CA ILE A 250 10.79 -6.59 0.21
C ILE A 250 11.59 -6.01 -0.95
N ASP A 251 12.90 -6.23 -0.94
CA ASP A 251 13.73 -6.20 -2.14
C ASP A 251 14.16 -7.63 -2.50
N HIS A 252 13.71 -8.10 -3.66
CA HIS A 252 14.03 -9.43 -4.18
C HIS A 252 15.51 -9.58 -4.56
N PHE A 253 16.12 -8.53 -5.11
CA PHE A 253 17.44 -8.61 -5.73
C PHE A 253 18.61 -8.52 -4.74
N LEU A 254 18.34 -8.08 -3.52
CA LEU A 254 19.30 -7.92 -2.42
C LEU A 254 18.98 -8.80 -1.21
N ASP A 255 17.97 -9.68 -1.32
CA ASP A 255 17.48 -10.52 -0.23
C ASP A 255 17.12 -9.71 1.04
N LEU A 256 16.44 -8.56 0.90
CA LEU A 256 16.12 -7.67 2.04
C LEU A 256 14.62 -7.67 2.38
N LEU A 257 14.30 -7.90 3.65
CA LEU A 257 12.95 -7.83 4.22
C LEU A 257 12.87 -6.67 5.21
N PHE A 258 12.13 -5.62 4.84
CA PHE A 258 11.91 -4.42 5.64
C PHE A 258 10.66 -4.59 6.51
N ILE A 259 10.77 -4.27 7.79
CA ILE A 259 9.72 -4.47 8.78
C ILE A 259 9.57 -3.21 9.64
N LEU A 260 8.34 -2.73 9.77
CA LEU A 260 7.92 -1.76 10.78
C LEU A 260 7.02 -2.47 11.79
N ASP A 261 7.32 -2.37 13.08
CA ASP A 261 6.54 -2.98 14.15
C ASP A 261 5.55 -2.00 14.81
N LEU A 262 4.63 -2.51 15.65
CA LEU A 262 3.67 -1.67 16.38
C LEU A 262 4.32 -0.80 17.47
N ASN A 263 5.58 -1.02 17.83
CA ASN A 263 6.35 -0.16 18.74
C ASN A 263 7.09 0.98 18.00
N HIS A 264 6.81 1.19 16.70
CA HIS A 264 7.42 2.22 15.85
C HIS A 264 8.93 2.02 15.59
N THR A 265 9.43 0.78 15.69
CA THR A 265 10.79 0.42 15.29
C THR A 265 10.80 -0.08 13.84
N PHE A 266 11.70 0.49 13.03
CA PHE A 266 11.88 0.16 11.62
C PHE A 266 13.25 -0.46 11.41
N PHE A 267 13.28 -1.68 10.85
CA PHE A 267 14.49 -2.48 10.71
C PHE A 267 14.45 -3.32 9.42
N VAL A 268 15.61 -3.85 9.03
CA VAL A 268 15.77 -4.73 7.87
C VAL A 268 16.44 -6.04 8.26
N ILE A 269 15.90 -7.16 7.80
CA ILE A 269 16.52 -8.49 7.87
C ILE A 269 17.10 -8.81 6.49
N SER A 270 18.34 -9.27 6.40
CA SER A 270 18.78 -9.96 5.18
C SER A 270 18.30 -11.40 5.22
N MET A 271 17.42 -11.80 4.30
CA MET A 271 16.90 -13.16 4.21
C MET A 271 18.00 -14.19 3.89
N LYS A 272 19.08 -13.75 3.24
CA LYS A 272 20.24 -14.57 2.89
C LYS A 272 21.16 -14.90 4.06
N THR A 273 21.25 -14.03 5.07
CA THR A 273 22.19 -14.19 6.20
C THR A 273 21.51 -14.12 7.57
N ASN A 274 20.19 -13.92 7.61
CA ASN A 274 19.32 -13.77 8.78
C ASN A 274 19.77 -12.74 9.82
N PHE A 275 20.74 -11.89 9.51
CA PHE A 275 21.15 -10.76 10.34
C PHE A 275 20.19 -9.57 10.17
N VAL A 276 19.87 -8.91 11.28
CA VAL A 276 18.97 -7.76 11.36
C VAL A 276 19.71 -6.46 11.72
N LYS A 277 19.33 -5.36 11.07
CA LYS A 277 19.82 -4.00 11.37
C LYS A 277 18.65 -3.07 11.67
N LEU A 278 18.70 -2.39 12.80
CA LEU A 278 17.81 -1.27 13.12
C LEU A 278 18.13 -0.08 12.19
N LEU A 279 17.11 0.43 11.51
CA LEU A 279 17.26 1.56 10.58
C LEU A 279 16.76 2.86 11.21
N ALA A 280 15.63 2.84 11.92
CA ALA A 280 15.12 4.00 12.64
C ALA A 280 14.12 3.65 13.74
N GLU A 281 14.14 4.41 14.85
CA GLU A 281 13.09 4.40 15.86
C GLU A 281 12.09 5.56 15.65
N ASN A 282 10.89 5.44 16.25
CA ASN A 282 9.78 6.39 16.14
C ASN A 282 9.25 6.61 14.71
N VAL A 283 9.27 5.57 13.88
CA VAL A 283 8.74 5.59 12.50
C VAL A 283 7.24 5.33 12.51
N THR A 284 6.46 6.18 11.83
CA THR A 284 5.00 6.03 11.75
C THR A 284 4.53 5.20 10.55
N ASP A 285 5.18 5.33 9.39
CA ASP A 285 4.85 4.68 8.12
C ASP A 285 6.07 4.74 7.19
N PHE A 286 6.16 3.85 6.20
CA PHE A 286 7.27 3.84 5.23
C PHE A 286 6.83 3.31 3.85
N GLU A 287 7.44 3.86 2.79
CA GLU A 287 7.34 3.37 1.41
C GLU A 287 8.76 3.03 0.90
N TYR A 288 8.95 1.83 0.38
CA TYR A 288 10.21 1.38 -0.23
C TYR A 288 10.21 1.64 -1.75
N SER A 289 11.38 1.97 -2.32
CA SER A 289 11.55 2.30 -3.74
C SER A 289 12.56 1.37 -4.42
N ASN A 290 12.04 0.37 -5.13
CA ASN A 290 12.78 -0.67 -5.86
C ASN A 290 13.71 -0.14 -6.98
N SER A 291 13.55 1.10 -7.42
CA SER A 291 14.40 1.73 -8.44
C SER A 291 15.61 2.45 -7.84
N ASN A 292 15.51 2.93 -6.60
CA ASN A 292 16.42 3.93 -6.04
C ASN A 292 17.18 3.44 -4.78
N LEU A 293 17.13 2.14 -4.45
CA LEU A 293 17.74 1.53 -3.25
C LEU A 293 17.48 2.34 -1.97
N SER A 294 16.22 2.76 -1.79
CA SER A 294 15.88 3.79 -0.80
C SER A 294 14.47 3.66 -0.23
N VAL A 295 14.26 4.32 0.90
CA VAL A 295 13.01 4.36 1.64
C VAL A 295 12.66 5.80 2.02
N SER A 296 11.41 6.17 1.79
CA SER A 296 10.81 7.40 2.33
C SER A 296 9.90 7.04 3.49
N PHE A 297 10.12 7.64 4.65
CA PHE A 297 9.39 7.33 5.89
C PHE A 297 9.12 8.59 6.71
N ASN A 298 8.09 8.55 7.54
CA ASN A 298 7.73 9.65 8.44
C ASN A 298 7.97 9.28 9.90
N LYS A 299 8.22 10.31 10.72
CA LYS A 299 8.20 10.27 12.19
C LYS A 299 7.28 11.41 12.67
N PRO A 300 6.85 11.42 13.95
CA PRO A 300 6.14 12.58 14.50
C PRO A 300 6.91 13.88 14.29
N GLY A 301 6.36 14.78 13.46
CA GLY A 301 6.99 16.06 13.09
C GLY A 301 8.15 15.99 12.08
N GLN A 302 8.48 14.83 11.50
CA GLN A 302 9.62 14.71 10.56
C GLN A 302 9.30 13.87 9.31
N LEU A 303 9.87 14.27 8.18
CA LEU A 303 9.89 13.53 6.92
C LEU A 303 11.33 13.11 6.63
N CYS A 304 11.58 11.81 6.53
CA CYS A 304 12.90 11.24 6.37
C CYS A 304 13.02 10.51 5.03
N PHE A 305 14.13 10.73 4.33
CA PHE A 305 14.51 9.97 3.14
C PHE A 305 15.90 9.36 3.35
N TYR A 306 16.06 8.11 2.93
CA TYR A 306 17.23 7.30 3.22
C TYR A 306 17.50 6.38 2.04
N ARG A 307 18.61 6.63 1.34
CA ARG A 307 19.23 5.68 0.41
C ARG A 307 20.22 4.86 1.22
N PHE A 308 20.27 3.55 1.05
CA PHE A 308 21.10 2.69 1.91
C PHE A 308 22.61 2.77 1.61
N ASP A 309 22.99 3.52 0.57
CA ASP A 309 24.35 3.92 0.23
C ASP A 309 24.85 5.17 0.99
N SER A 310 23.99 5.82 1.79
CA SER A 310 24.28 7.09 2.43
C SER A 310 23.53 7.26 3.76
N ASN A 311 23.74 8.40 4.43
CA ASN A 311 23.12 8.68 5.74
C ASN A 311 21.66 9.14 5.60
N ILE A 312 20.89 8.95 6.66
CA ILE A 312 19.47 9.30 6.78
C ILE A 312 19.28 10.83 6.77
N LYS A 313 18.39 11.33 5.90
CA LYS A 313 18.13 12.77 5.70
C LYS A 313 16.72 13.12 6.14
N CYS A 314 16.56 13.54 7.40
CA CYS A 314 15.29 13.98 7.96
C CYS A 314 15.08 15.51 7.88
N SER A 315 13.84 15.93 7.63
CA SER A 315 13.40 17.32 7.53
C SER A 315 12.18 17.56 8.44
N GLN A 316 12.12 18.70 9.12
CA GLN A 316 11.02 19.05 10.03
C GLN A 316 9.74 19.41 9.25
N THR A 317 8.59 18.98 9.77
CA THR A 317 7.25 19.30 9.25
C THR A 317 6.26 19.57 10.38
N TYR A 318 5.27 20.42 10.12
CA TYR A 318 4.14 20.68 11.04
C TYR A 318 2.88 19.87 10.67
N LEU A 319 2.92 19.08 9.60
CA LEU A 319 1.80 18.29 9.09
C LEU A 319 1.77 16.90 9.74
N ASP A 320 0.58 16.45 10.18
CA ASP A 320 0.37 15.06 10.63
C ASP A 320 0.19 14.14 9.41
N VAL A 321 1.31 13.79 8.80
CA VAL A 321 1.39 12.97 7.58
C VAL A 321 1.09 11.50 7.92
N LYS A 322 0.10 10.92 7.24
CA LYS A 322 -0.27 9.49 7.25
C LYS A 322 0.78 8.67 6.48
N LYS A 323 1.00 9.00 5.20
CA LYS A 323 1.96 8.34 4.29
C LYS A 323 2.80 9.38 3.53
N PHE A 324 4.09 9.09 3.35
CA PHE A 324 5.07 9.97 2.70
C PHE A 324 5.81 9.22 1.58
N ILE A 325 5.87 9.82 0.38
CA ILE A 325 6.65 9.33 -0.76
C ILE A 325 7.60 10.43 -1.26
N PHE A 326 8.85 10.08 -1.57
CA PHE A 326 9.82 10.95 -2.23
C PHE A 326 10.44 10.23 -3.44
N TYR A 327 10.18 10.73 -4.63
CA TYR A 327 10.64 10.16 -5.90
C TYR A 327 11.83 10.98 -6.43
N GLU A 328 13.05 10.56 -6.09
CA GLU A 328 14.26 11.36 -6.28
C GLU A 328 14.58 11.65 -7.77
N GLU A 329 14.35 10.70 -8.69
CA GLU A 329 14.74 10.83 -10.11
C GLU A 329 14.06 11.99 -10.84
N HIS A 330 12.86 12.39 -10.42
CA HIS A 330 12.07 13.46 -11.04
C HIS A 330 11.71 14.58 -10.06
N GLY A 331 12.21 14.52 -8.82
CA GLY A 331 12.00 15.54 -7.80
C GLY A 331 10.54 15.74 -7.39
N TYR A 332 9.74 14.68 -7.31
CA TYR A 332 8.35 14.78 -6.81
C TYR A 332 8.23 14.19 -5.41
N SER A 333 7.40 14.81 -4.56
CA SER A 333 7.09 14.30 -3.24
C SER A 333 5.59 14.37 -2.95
N GLY A 334 5.02 13.26 -2.50
CA GLY A 334 3.60 13.16 -2.14
C GLY A 334 3.42 12.92 -0.63
N LEU A 335 2.57 13.73 -0.02
CA LEU A 335 2.21 13.66 1.40
C LEU A 335 0.70 13.45 1.51
N LEU A 336 0.27 12.29 2.02
CA LEU A 336 -1.12 12.09 2.44
C LEU A 336 -1.21 12.41 3.93
N ILE A 337 -2.04 13.38 4.31
CA ILE A 337 -2.27 13.81 5.69
C ILE A 337 -3.37 12.92 6.32
N ARG A 338 -3.40 12.76 7.65
CA ARG A 338 -4.42 11.92 8.34
C ARG A 338 -5.87 12.33 8.12
N ASN A 339 -6.14 13.56 7.67
CA ASN A 339 -7.47 14.03 7.28
C ASN A 339 -7.89 13.58 5.86
N HIS A 340 -7.06 12.79 5.16
CA HIS A 340 -7.24 12.35 3.77
C HIS A 340 -7.04 13.44 2.70
N THR A 341 -6.37 14.55 3.04
CA THR A 341 -5.82 15.48 2.04
C THR A 341 -4.47 14.98 1.51
N LEU A 342 -4.35 14.87 0.19
CA LEU A 342 -3.11 14.62 -0.54
C LEU A 342 -2.50 15.95 -1.02
N LEU A 343 -1.21 16.17 -0.72
CA LEU A 343 -0.41 17.28 -1.19
C LEU A 343 0.76 16.77 -2.03
N ILE A 344 0.98 17.34 -3.22
CA ILE A 344 2.16 17.04 -4.06
C ILE A 344 3.07 18.26 -4.14
N TYR A 345 4.39 18.05 -4.02
CA TYR A 345 5.42 19.07 -4.12
C TYR A 345 6.44 18.68 -5.19
N GLU A 346 6.83 19.65 -6.01
CA GLU A 346 7.99 19.56 -6.91
C GLU A 346 9.24 20.07 -6.17
N VAL A 347 10.08 19.17 -5.68
CA VAL A 347 11.26 19.44 -4.84
C VAL A 347 12.37 18.42 -5.09
N LEU A 348 13.56 18.90 -5.46
CA LEU A 348 14.75 18.04 -5.59
C LEU A 348 15.32 17.56 -4.24
N LYS A 349 14.84 18.09 -3.09
CA LYS A 349 15.32 17.77 -1.74
C LYS A 349 14.19 17.90 -0.72
N THR A 350 14.09 16.95 0.22
CA THR A 350 13.04 16.91 1.26
C THR A 350 13.00 18.16 2.16
N ASN A 351 14.15 18.80 2.39
CA ASN A 351 14.26 20.01 3.21
C ASN A 351 13.70 21.30 2.54
N LEU A 352 13.20 21.19 1.31
CA LEU A 352 12.51 22.27 0.60
C LEU A 352 10.97 22.18 0.69
N ILE A 353 10.41 21.04 1.14
CA ILE A 353 8.95 20.81 1.24
C ILE A 353 8.30 21.89 2.11
N SER A 354 8.87 22.18 3.28
CA SER A 354 8.37 23.20 4.21
C SER A 354 8.59 24.65 3.76
N LYS A 355 9.13 24.88 2.56
CA LYS A 355 9.42 26.22 2.00
C LYS A 355 8.73 26.49 0.66
N LYS A 356 8.20 25.47 -0.03
CA LYS A 356 7.38 25.62 -1.24
C LYS A 356 5.89 25.48 -0.88
N GLN A 357 5.02 26.03 -1.74
CA GLN A 357 3.62 25.60 -1.80
C GLN A 357 3.52 24.29 -2.61
N PRO A 358 2.52 23.43 -2.33
CA PRO A 358 2.26 22.24 -3.15
C PRO A 358 1.79 22.64 -4.56
N ILE A 359 2.15 21.84 -5.57
CA ILE A 359 1.69 21.99 -6.96
C ILE A 359 0.29 21.40 -7.18
N LEU A 360 -0.16 20.52 -6.28
CA LEU A 360 -1.46 19.85 -6.32
C LEU A 360 -1.99 19.62 -4.91
N TYR A 361 -3.29 19.80 -4.75
CA TYR A 361 -4.06 19.59 -3.52
C TYR A 361 -5.30 18.77 -3.88
N VAL A 362 -5.56 17.66 -3.18
CA VAL A 362 -6.76 16.81 -3.40
C VAL A 362 -7.28 16.31 -2.06
N ASP A 363 -8.57 16.53 -1.77
CA ASP A 363 -9.23 16.01 -0.56
C ASP A 363 -9.86 14.62 -0.77
N SER A 364 -10.17 13.93 0.34
CA SER A 364 -10.83 12.61 0.34
C SER A 364 -10.08 11.52 -0.44
N VAL A 365 -8.75 11.50 -0.33
CA VAL A 365 -7.88 10.51 -0.95
C VAL A 365 -7.64 9.32 -0.02
N ASP A 366 -8.03 8.12 -0.46
CA ASP A 366 -7.87 6.88 0.29
C ASP A 366 -6.42 6.35 0.20
N PHE A 367 -5.92 6.25 -1.04
CA PHE A 367 -4.62 5.70 -1.41
C PHE A 367 -3.97 6.54 -2.50
N PHE A 368 -2.63 6.58 -2.55
CA PHE A 368 -1.88 7.17 -3.65
C PHE A 368 -0.52 6.49 -3.86
N GLY A 369 0.05 6.68 -5.05
CA GLY A 369 1.45 6.40 -5.39
C GLY A 369 1.87 7.15 -6.65
N ILE A 370 3.17 7.14 -6.95
CA ILE A 370 3.75 7.84 -8.11
C ILE A 370 4.64 6.86 -8.87
N ILE A 371 4.48 6.77 -10.20
CA ILE A 371 5.46 6.15 -11.11
C ILE A 371 5.87 7.23 -12.12
N LYS A 372 7.16 7.56 -12.15
CA LYS A 372 7.71 8.61 -13.02
C LYS A 372 6.93 9.93 -12.87
N TYR A 373 6.33 10.45 -13.94
CA TYR A 373 5.53 11.68 -13.95
C TYR A 373 4.06 11.46 -13.55
N ASN A 374 3.65 10.22 -13.34
CA ASN A 374 2.25 9.83 -13.20
C ASN A 374 1.91 9.58 -11.74
N LEU A 375 1.18 10.53 -11.15
CA LEU A 375 0.47 10.34 -9.89
C LEU A 375 -0.78 9.50 -10.14
N PHE A 376 -0.95 8.45 -9.35
CA PHE A 376 -2.21 7.71 -9.26
C PHE A 376 -2.77 7.82 -7.85
N PHE A 377 -4.05 8.13 -7.73
CA PHE A 377 -4.74 8.15 -6.44
C PHE A 377 -6.16 7.59 -6.55
N MET A 378 -6.69 7.17 -5.40
CA MET A 378 -8.09 6.78 -5.27
C MET A 378 -8.86 7.83 -4.48
N GLN A 379 -10.01 8.23 -5.01
CA GLN A 379 -10.95 9.17 -4.39
C GLN A 379 -12.37 8.69 -4.68
N ASN A 380 -13.22 8.62 -3.66
CA ASN A 380 -14.62 8.19 -3.79
C ASN A 380 -14.79 6.88 -4.59
N ALA A 381 -13.95 5.88 -4.31
CA ALA A 381 -13.92 4.59 -5.01
C ALA A 381 -13.60 4.63 -6.54
N THR A 382 -13.11 5.76 -7.06
CA THR A 382 -12.61 5.88 -8.44
C THR A 382 -11.08 5.95 -8.49
N LEU A 383 -10.47 5.43 -9.56
CA LEU A 383 -9.02 5.48 -9.79
C LEU A 383 -8.68 6.62 -10.76
N ILE A 384 -7.93 7.61 -10.29
CA ILE A 384 -7.61 8.83 -11.03
C ILE A 384 -6.09 8.96 -11.22
N ARG A 385 -5.68 9.35 -12.43
CA ARG A 385 -4.31 9.71 -12.81
C ARG A 385 -4.20 11.24 -12.92
N VAL A 386 -3.07 11.80 -12.51
CA VAL A 386 -2.61 13.14 -12.90
C VAL A 386 -1.19 13.05 -13.45
N ASP A 387 -0.95 13.65 -14.62
CA ASP A 387 0.41 13.92 -15.12
C ASP A 387 0.96 15.13 -14.37
N LEU A 388 2.00 14.94 -13.55
CA LEU A 388 2.57 15.97 -12.70
C LEU A 388 3.30 17.08 -13.49
N ARG A 389 3.52 16.90 -14.79
CA ARG A 389 3.98 17.95 -15.72
C ARG A 389 2.85 18.91 -16.11
N TYR A 390 1.59 18.46 -15.99
CA TYR A 390 0.37 19.20 -16.33
C TYR A 390 -0.70 19.00 -15.24
N PRO A 391 -0.43 19.41 -13.98
CA PRO A 391 -1.20 18.98 -12.79
C PRO A 391 -2.64 19.52 -12.70
N THR A 392 -3.11 20.26 -13.71
CA THR A 392 -4.49 20.73 -13.84
C THR A 392 -5.44 19.68 -14.43
N ARG A 393 -4.91 18.59 -15.02
CA ARG A 393 -5.71 17.55 -15.67
C ARG A 393 -5.79 16.28 -14.83
N PHE A 394 -7.02 15.86 -14.54
CA PHE A 394 -7.36 14.61 -13.86
C PHE A 394 -7.96 13.64 -14.88
N ASP A 395 -7.27 12.54 -15.15
CA ASP A 395 -7.72 11.49 -16.06
C ASP A 395 -8.30 10.31 -15.27
N LEU A 396 -9.59 10.03 -15.47
CA LEU A 396 -10.24 8.83 -14.93
C LEU A 396 -9.70 7.59 -15.66
N VAL A 397 -9.06 6.69 -14.92
CA VAL A 397 -8.30 5.55 -15.49
C VAL A 397 -9.23 4.44 -15.97
N THR A 398 -10.41 4.28 -15.35
CA THR A 398 -11.39 3.24 -15.67
C THR A 398 -12.71 3.47 -14.94
N ASN A 399 -13.79 2.97 -15.53
CA ASN A 399 -15.18 3.04 -15.07
C ASN A 399 -15.48 2.00 -13.96
N ASN A 400 -14.54 1.08 -13.69
CA ASN A 400 -14.69 0.07 -12.64
C ASN A 400 -14.84 0.74 -11.26
N ASN A 401 -15.70 0.19 -10.40
CA ASN A 401 -15.81 0.61 -9.00
C ASN A 401 -14.72 -0.06 -8.15
N PHE A 402 -13.97 0.72 -7.37
CA PHE A 402 -12.90 0.25 -6.47
C PHE A 402 -13.28 0.33 -4.97
N SER A 403 -14.58 0.38 -4.64
CA SER A 403 -15.09 0.49 -3.25
C SER A 403 -14.56 -0.60 -2.31
N ASP A 404 -14.20 -1.74 -2.88
CA ASP A 404 -13.85 -2.95 -2.14
C ASP A 404 -12.32 -3.11 -2.00
N ILE A 405 -11.53 -2.11 -2.41
CA ILE A 405 -10.06 -2.11 -2.30
C ILE A 405 -9.63 -1.70 -0.88
N ILE A 406 -8.69 -2.48 -0.34
CA ILE A 406 -8.08 -2.31 0.99
C ILE A 406 -6.64 -1.80 0.89
N LYS A 407 -5.96 -2.08 -0.23
CA LYS A 407 -4.57 -1.64 -0.49
C LYS A 407 -4.30 -1.48 -1.98
N MET A 408 -3.59 -0.40 -2.34
CA MET A 408 -3.00 -0.16 -3.65
C MET A 408 -1.49 0.03 -3.47
N SER A 409 -0.66 -0.62 -4.29
CA SER A 409 0.77 -0.29 -4.41
C SER A 409 1.16 -0.07 -5.88
N LEU A 410 2.11 0.82 -6.11
CA LEU A 410 2.66 1.11 -7.42
C LEU A 410 4.11 0.61 -7.45
N ASN A 411 4.45 -0.19 -8.45
CA ASN A 411 5.66 -1.00 -8.45
C ASN A 411 6.37 -0.86 -9.80
N VAL A 412 7.68 -0.58 -9.79
CA VAL A 412 8.56 -0.75 -10.95
C VAL A 412 9.24 -2.11 -10.78
N VAL A 413 9.03 -3.02 -11.72
CA VAL A 413 9.40 -4.43 -11.63
C VAL A 413 10.46 -4.71 -12.69
N TYR A 414 11.73 -4.68 -12.28
CA TYR A 414 12.85 -4.97 -13.18
C TYR A 414 12.95 -6.48 -13.46
N PHE A 415 13.27 -6.86 -14.70
CA PHE A 415 13.47 -8.27 -15.11
C PHE A 415 14.89 -8.78 -14.85
N LYS A 416 15.80 -7.89 -14.43
CA LYS A 416 17.18 -8.16 -14.01
C LYS A 416 17.46 -7.31 -12.78
N ASN A 417 18.43 -7.71 -11.96
CA ASN A 417 18.86 -6.92 -10.80
C ASN A 417 19.34 -5.51 -11.25
N PRO A 418 18.64 -4.42 -10.89
CA PRO A 418 18.98 -3.06 -11.36
C PRO A 418 20.25 -2.53 -10.72
N TYR A 419 20.66 -3.10 -9.58
CA TYR A 419 21.81 -2.66 -8.79
C TYR A 419 23.15 -3.29 -9.22
N ASN A 420 23.15 -4.16 -10.25
CA ASN A 420 24.38 -4.76 -10.77
C ASN A 420 25.17 -3.83 -11.71
N ASN A 421 24.47 -2.97 -12.46
CA ASN A 421 25.03 -1.99 -13.38
C ASN A 421 24.27 -0.66 -13.18
N ALA A 422 24.46 0.01 -12.04
CA ALA A 422 23.87 1.33 -11.83
C ALA A 422 24.45 2.35 -12.85
N GLN A 423 23.84 3.54 -12.99
CA GLN A 423 24.31 4.58 -13.92
C GLN A 423 25.77 5.01 -13.67
N ASP A 424 26.25 4.86 -12.43
CA ASP A 424 27.63 5.12 -12.02
C ASP A 424 28.60 3.95 -12.29
N GLY A 425 28.18 2.92 -13.03
CA GLY A 425 28.90 1.65 -13.25
C GLY A 425 28.83 0.67 -12.06
N CYS A 426 28.63 1.19 -10.85
CA CYS A 426 28.68 0.44 -9.60
C CYS A 426 27.69 -0.74 -9.49
N LYS A 427 28.24 -1.87 -9.05
CA LYS A 427 27.52 -3.00 -8.46
C LYS A 427 27.36 -2.83 -6.95
N TYR A 428 26.13 -2.76 -6.45
CA TYR A 428 25.87 -2.62 -5.01
C TYR A 428 25.72 -3.98 -4.30
N GLN A 429 26.22 -4.04 -3.07
CA GLN A 429 25.97 -5.12 -2.12
C GLN A 429 25.53 -4.52 -0.77
N CYS A 430 24.56 -5.15 -0.11
CA CYS A 430 24.06 -4.75 1.19
C CYS A 430 24.44 -5.78 2.27
N ASN A 431 24.87 -5.32 3.45
CA ASN A 431 25.17 -6.18 4.59
C ASN A 431 24.70 -5.52 5.90
N PRO A 432 23.61 -6.00 6.53
CA PRO A 432 23.10 -5.46 7.80
C PRO A 432 24.12 -5.35 8.93
N MET A 433 25.20 -6.16 8.93
CA MET A 433 26.22 -6.14 9.98
C MET A 433 27.12 -4.89 9.96
N VAL A 434 27.15 -4.11 8.88
CA VAL A 434 27.96 -2.88 8.78
C VAL A 434 27.50 -1.84 9.83
N LYS A 435 28.44 -1.24 10.56
CA LYS A 435 28.17 -0.35 11.72
C LYS A 435 27.69 1.06 11.33
N SER A 436 28.02 1.55 10.15
CA SER A 436 27.55 2.84 9.62
C SER A 436 26.04 2.84 9.32
N GLU A 437 25.46 4.01 9.03
CA GLU A 437 24.11 4.09 8.46
C GLU A 437 24.09 3.48 7.04
N ALA A 438 25.05 3.84 6.20
CA ALA A 438 25.23 3.28 4.85
C ALA A 438 25.68 1.80 4.88
N PHE A 439 24.72 0.89 5.02
CA PHE A 439 24.96 -0.57 5.07
C PHE A 439 24.98 -1.24 3.69
N CYS A 440 24.68 -0.49 2.62
CA CYS A 440 24.92 -0.89 1.25
C CYS A 440 26.10 -0.11 0.66
N TYR A 441 26.92 -0.76 -0.15
CA TYR A 441 28.13 -0.18 -0.73
C TYR A 441 28.40 -0.76 -2.12
N CYS A 442 29.08 0.03 -2.94
CA CYS A 442 29.57 -0.40 -4.25
C CYS A 442 30.79 -1.32 -4.09
N THR A 443 30.79 -2.50 -4.69
CA THR A 443 31.86 -3.50 -4.51
C THR A 443 33.19 -3.10 -5.16
N GLU A 444 33.16 -2.23 -6.17
CA GLU A 444 34.35 -1.85 -6.95
C GLU A 444 35.26 -0.83 -6.26
N ASN A 445 34.80 -0.21 -5.16
CA ASN A 445 35.51 0.88 -4.47
C ASN A 445 36.20 0.44 -3.16
N GLU A 446 36.27 -0.87 -2.87
CA GLU A 446 36.98 -1.53 -1.74
C GLU A 446 37.23 -0.70 -0.46
N TYR A 447 36.19 -0.09 0.10
CA TYR A 447 36.26 0.51 1.43
C TYR A 447 36.21 -0.58 2.51
N ASN A 448 37.17 -0.56 3.44
CA ASN A 448 37.18 -1.40 4.63
C ASN A 448 35.95 -1.11 5.51
N GLN A 449 34.88 -1.88 5.33
CA GLN A 449 33.65 -1.73 6.11
C GLN A 449 33.89 -2.08 7.58
N ILE A 450 33.53 -1.16 8.47
CA ILE A 450 33.56 -1.41 9.92
C ILE A 450 32.28 -2.15 10.28
N TYR A 451 32.41 -3.38 10.76
CA TYR A 451 31.29 -4.21 11.21
C TYR A 451 30.91 -3.92 12.68
N SER A 452 29.67 -4.25 13.03
CA SER A 452 29.12 -4.04 14.39
C SER A 452 29.65 -5.05 15.40
N CYS A 453 30.20 -6.17 14.92
CA CYS A 453 30.85 -7.24 15.67
C CYS A 453 32.11 -7.68 14.89
N GLU A 454 33.12 -8.19 15.58
CA GLU A 454 34.27 -8.82 14.93
C GLU A 454 33.91 -10.21 14.38
N SER A 455 34.64 -10.67 13.36
CA SER A 455 34.41 -11.98 12.73
C SER A 455 34.76 -13.11 13.70
N GLY A 456 33.73 -13.74 14.28
CA GLY A 456 33.86 -14.78 15.30
C GLY A 456 33.45 -14.36 16.72
N ASP A 457 33.05 -13.09 16.95
CA ASP A 457 32.44 -12.68 18.21
C ASP A 457 30.99 -13.20 18.29
N THR A 458 30.87 -14.45 18.73
CA THR A 458 29.58 -15.15 18.90
C THR A 458 28.65 -14.48 19.93
N GLU A 459 29.17 -13.74 20.92
CA GLU A 459 28.31 -13.05 21.89
C GLU A 459 27.74 -11.75 21.32
N CYS A 460 28.49 -11.06 20.45
CA CYS A 460 27.98 -9.92 19.70
C CYS A 460 27.04 -10.35 18.58
N LEU A 461 27.44 -11.29 17.71
CA LEU A 461 26.68 -11.72 16.53
C LEU A 461 25.30 -12.28 16.89
N ARG A 462 25.20 -13.03 18.00
CA ARG A 462 23.93 -13.56 18.53
C ARG A 462 22.89 -12.50 18.86
N LYS A 463 23.26 -11.23 19.07
CA LYS A 463 22.33 -10.11 19.31
C LYS A 463 21.63 -9.63 18.03
N TYR A 464 22.26 -9.87 16.88
CA TYR A 464 21.78 -9.45 15.54
C TYR A 464 21.24 -10.61 14.69
N CYS A 465 21.33 -11.85 15.14
CA CYS A 465 20.76 -13.00 14.44
C CYS A 465 19.24 -13.12 14.70
N ALA A 466 18.43 -13.15 13.65
CA ALA A 466 16.96 -13.28 13.74
C ALA A 466 16.48 -14.75 13.79
N GLY A 467 17.38 -15.71 13.56
CA GLY A 467 17.09 -17.16 13.55
C GLY A 467 18.08 -17.95 14.41
N PHE A 468 18.52 -19.11 13.90
CA PHE A 468 19.46 -19.98 14.59
C PHE A 468 20.90 -19.52 14.36
N HIS A 469 21.67 -19.35 15.43
CA HIS A 469 23.07 -18.95 15.39
C HIS A 469 23.96 -20.18 15.60
N CYS A 470 24.56 -20.70 14.53
CA CYS A 470 25.54 -21.78 14.56
C CYS A 470 26.76 -21.38 15.41
N ALA A 471 27.48 -22.32 16.03
CA ALA A 471 28.72 -22.00 16.75
C ALA A 471 29.87 -21.56 15.81
N SER A 472 29.78 -21.92 14.53
CA SER A 472 30.54 -21.38 13.39
C SER A 472 30.37 -19.86 13.15
N SER A 473 29.47 -19.19 13.87
CA SER A 473 29.04 -17.78 13.67
C SER A 473 28.16 -17.53 12.44
N GLU A 474 27.64 -18.59 11.80
CA GLU A 474 26.63 -18.51 10.75
C GLU A 474 25.23 -18.28 11.36
N CYS A 475 24.36 -17.52 10.67
CA CYS A 475 22.99 -17.24 11.12
C CYS A 475 21.98 -17.75 10.08
N LEU A 476 21.26 -18.81 10.45
CA LEU A 476 20.35 -19.58 9.60
C LEU A 476 18.88 -19.39 10.05
N THR A 477 17.93 -19.87 9.27
CA THR A 477 16.51 -19.89 9.66
C THR A 477 16.26 -20.94 10.76
N ASN A 478 15.30 -20.70 11.65
CA ASN A 478 15.07 -21.54 12.84
C ASN A 478 14.64 -23.00 12.55
N ASN A 479 14.34 -23.34 11.31
CA ASN A 479 13.91 -24.67 10.86
C ASN A 479 15.08 -25.65 10.55
N VAL A 480 16.34 -25.21 10.67
CA VAL A 480 17.51 -26.09 10.44
C VAL A 480 17.83 -27.02 11.64
N MET A 481 17.47 -26.61 12.87
CA MET A 481 17.81 -27.36 14.08
C MET A 481 17.19 -28.77 14.13
N CYS A 482 17.97 -29.78 14.50
CA CYS A 482 17.55 -31.17 14.71
C CYS A 482 16.65 -31.73 13.57
N ASN A 483 17.03 -31.48 12.32
CA ASN A 483 16.27 -31.83 11.12
C ASN A 483 16.84 -33.04 10.34
N GLY A 484 18.03 -33.55 10.72
CA GLY A 484 18.73 -34.66 10.07
C GLY A 484 19.72 -34.28 8.96
N ILE A 485 19.94 -32.99 8.72
CA ILE A 485 20.87 -32.41 7.73
C ILE A 485 21.88 -31.52 8.48
N HIS A 486 23.07 -31.29 7.92
CA HIS A 486 24.05 -30.35 8.46
C HIS A 486 24.13 -29.11 7.57
N GLU A 487 23.37 -28.07 7.90
CA GLU A 487 23.40 -26.76 7.21
C GLU A 487 24.45 -25.82 7.82
N CYS A 488 24.69 -25.89 9.13
CA CYS A 488 25.81 -25.22 9.81
C CYS A 488 27.13 -25.89 9.43
N ARG A 489 28.17 -25.09 9.12
CA ARG A 489 29.49 -25.59 8.71
C ARG A 489 30.21 -26.46 9.75
N ASP A 490 29.80 -26.36 11.01
CA ASP A 490 30.30 -27.14 12.15
C ASP A 490 29.30 -28.21 12.65
N GLY A 491 28.15 -28.37 11.99
CA GLY A 491 27.06 -29.26 12.42
C GLY A 491 26.43 -28.88 13.76
N SER A 492 26.53 -27.62 14.20
CA SER A 492 26.00 -27.16 15.51
C SER A 492 24.47 -27.09 15.60
N ASP A 493 23.79 -27.24 14.46
CA ASP A 493 22.34 -27.45 14.30
C ASP A 493 21.86 -28.83 14.76
N GLU A 494 22.64 -29.88 14.48
CA GLU A 494 22.35 -31.27 14.88
C GLU A 494 23.02 -31.71 16.19
N ASN A 495 23.96 -30.90 16.71
CA ASN A 495 24.65 -31.21 17.95
C ASN A 495 23.71 -31.08 19.17
N ASN A 496 23.84 -32.02 20.12
CA ASN A 496 23.04 -32.10 21.34
C ASN A 496 21.51 -32.32 21.12
N CYS A 497 21.11 -32.71 19.90
CA CYS A 497 19.76 -33.22 19.63
C CYS A 497 19.55 -34.57 20.35
N LYS A 498 18.48 -34.69 21.15
CA LYS A 498 18.15 -35.92 21.91
C LYS A 498 17.75 -37.12 21.03
N LYS A 499 17.36 -36.86 19.79
CA LYS A 499 16.91 -37.82 18.78
C LYS A 499 17.00 -37.14 17.41
N ILE A 500 17.45 -37.85 16.38
CA ILE A 500 17.46 -37.36 15.00
C ILE A 500 16.13 -37.79 14.34
N CYS A 501 15.52 -36.90 13.57
CA CYS A 501 14.22 -37.12 12.93
C CYS A 501 14.37 -37.32 11.41
N GLN A 502 13.30 -37.77 10.73
CA GLN A 502 13.34 -37.90 9.27
C GLN A 502 13.22 -36.54 8.57
N GLU A 503 13.54 -36.45 7.27
CA GLU A 503 13.50 -35.21 6.48
C GLU A 503 12.12 -34.51 6.48
N SER A 504 11.04 -35.26 6.74
CA SER A 504 9.66 -34.80 6.89
C SER A 504 9.28 -34.35 8.31
N GLU A 505 10.18 -34.47 9.29
CA GLU A 505 9.97 -34.32 10.73
C GLU A 505 10.98 -33.37 11.39
N HIS A 506 10.75 -32.99 12.65
CA HIS A 506 11.64 -32.15 13.45
C HIS A 506 11.47 -32.47 14.95
N LEU A 507 12.54 -32.28 15.73
CA LEU A 507 12.58 -32.64 17.15
C LEU A 507 11.93 -31.58 18.06
N CYS A 508 10.82 -31.92 18.71
CA CYS A 508 10.28 -31.15 19.83
C CYS A 508 10.48 -31.90 21.15
N GLU A 509 11.42 -31.41 21.97
CA GLU A 509 11.84 -31.89 23.31
C GLU A 509 12.31 -33.36 23.45
N THR A 510 11.56 -34.31 22.93
CA THR A 510 11.82 -35.77 22.90
C THR A 510 11.28 -36.45 21.65
N ASP A 511 10.26 -35.86 21.02
CA ASP A 511 9.49 -36.49 19.97
C ASP A 511 9.75 -35.86 18.59
N CYS A 512 9.71 -36.70 17.57
CA CYS A 512 9.76 -36.24 16.19
C CYS A 512 8.32 -35.96 15.76
N LEU A 513 8.02 -34.69 15.50
CA LEU A 513 6.74 -34.28 14.96
C LEU A 513 6.91 -34.02 13.47
N PRO A 514 5.96 -34.41 12.59
CA PRO A 514 6.02 -34.04 11.19
C PRO A 514 5.98 -32.51 11.07
N LYS A 515 6.71 -31.94 10.10
CA LYS A 515 7.00 -30.50 10.00
C LYS A 515 5.74 -29.60 9.91
N ASN A 516 4.57 -30.17 9.65
CA ASN A 516 3.26 -29.52 9.61
C ASN A 516 2.50 -29.45 10.96
N ILE A 517 3.01 -30.03 12.05
CA ILE A 517 2.38 -30.05 13.38
C ILE A 517 3.17 -29.20 14.41
N LEU A 518 4.32 -28.65 14.02
CA LEU A 518 5.21 -27.89 14.89
C LEU A 518 4.56 -26.61 15.45
N CYS A 519 4.91 -26.28 16.70
CA CYS A 519 4.69 -24.93 17.21
C CYS A 519 5.60 -23.93 16.47
N PRO A 520 5.16 -22.68 16.26
CA PRO A 520 5.92 -21.70 15.49
C PRO A 520 7.27 -21.39 16.13
N ALA A 521 8.24 -21.03 15.28
CA ALA A 521 9.65 -20.85 15.65
C ALA A 521 9.87 -19.92 16.86
N TYR A 522 11.05 -20.05 17.49
CA TYR A 522 11.47 -19.23 18.63
C TYR A 522 11.23 -17.74 18.38
N LYS A 523 10.44 -17.10 19.25
CA LYS A 523 9.99 -15.72 19.10
C LYS A 523 11.15 -14.74 19.23
N TYR A 524 11.64 -14.22 18.10
CA TYR A 524 12.69 -13.21 18.08
C TYR A 524 12.23 -11.93 18.80
N LYS A 525 13.04 -11.44 19.75
CA LYS A 525 12.78 -10.20 20.48
C LYS A 525 13.88 -9.19 20.21
N PHE A 526 13.54 -8.14 19.47
CA PHE A 526 14.46 -7.03 19.26
C PHE A 526 14.76 -6.32 20.59
N LEU A 527 16.04 -6.29 20.97
CA LEU A 527 16.51 -5.59 22.16
C LEU A 527 16.51 -4.08 21.88
N HIS A 528 15.43 -3.42 22.31
CA HIS A 528 15.30 -1.95 22.25
C HIS A 528 16.50 -1.31 22.97
N GLY A 529 17.12 -0.31 22.34
CA GLY A 529 18.56 -0.12 22.43
C GLY A 529 19.12 0.29 23.79
N ILE A 530 20.09 -0.47 24.31
CA ILE A 530 21.14 0.03 25.20
C ILE A 530 22.49 -0.55 24.75
N VAL A 531 23.10 0.08 23.72
CA VAL A 531 24.54 -0.07 23.43
C VAL A 531 25.24 1.19 23.92
N ILE A 532 25.37 1.30 25.25
CA ILE A 532 26.31 2.26 25.85
C ILE A 532 27.66 1.54 25.93
N GLU A 533 28.49 1.73 24.91
CA GLU A 533 29.90 1.36 24.96
C GLU A 533 30.54 2.06 26.16
N LYS A 534 30.86 1.31 27.23
CA LYS A 534 31.58 1.83 28.41
C LYS A 534 33.06 2.03 28.07
N LEU A 535 33.35 3.03 27.25
CA LEU A 535 34.67 3.62 27.14
C LEU A 535 35.06 4.19 28.51
N GLY A 536 35.87 3.44 29.24
CA GLY A 536 36.37 3.86 30.53
C GLY A 536 37.44 4.92 30.37
N HIS A 537 37.27 6.08 31.01
CA HIS A 537 38.40 6.86 31.47
C HIS A 537 38.18 7.33 32.91
N THR A 538 39.27 7.28 33.67
CA THR A 538 39.29 7.56 35.12
C THR A 538 39.10 9.04 35.41
N ASN A 539 38.28 9.36 36.42
CA ASN A 539 38.67 10.34 37.41
C ASN A 539 38.03 10.07 38.78
N LYS A 540 38.82 10.20 39.84
CA LYS A 540 38.34 10.21 41.23
C LYS A 540 37.79 11.60 41.55
N ILE A 541 36.70 11.68 42.31
CA ILE A 541 36.55 12.66 43.41
C ILE A 541 35.49 12.16 44.40
N THR A 542 35.66 12.59 45.64
CA THR A 542 35.26 11.99 46.92
C THR A 542 33.78 12.00 47.32
N LYS A 543 33.37 10.89 47.97
CA LYS A 543 32.61 10.78 49.23
C LYS A 543 31.16 11.26 49.39
N ASP A 544 30.39 10.37 50.02
CA ASP A 544 29.45 10.56 51.15
C ASP A 544 28.46 11.74 51.15
N TYR A 545 27.16 11.43 51.19
CA TYR A 545 26.34 11.73 52.37
C TYR A 545 25.12 10.81 52.48
N SER A 546 24.88 10.28 53.68
CA SER A 546 23.70 9.48 54.02
C SER A 546 22.75 10.27 54.91
N THR A 547 21.51 10.49 54.46
CA THR A 547 20.40 10.89 55.35
C THR A 547 19.09 10.25 54.89
N ALA A 548 18.45 9.49 55.78
CA ALA A 548 17.07 9.04 55.61
C ALA A 548 16.11 10.05 56.27
N ILE A 549 14.95 10.29 55.66
CA ILE A 549 13.86 11.09 56.24
C ILE A 549 12.57 10.26 56.19
N ILE A 550 11.82 10.27 57.29
CA ILE A 550 10.65 9.43 57.52
C ILE A 550 9.37 10.29 57.49
N SER A 551 8.32 9.83 56.82
CA SER A 551 6.93 10.21 57.11
C SER A 551 6.06 8.94 57.01
N PHE A 552 5.60 8.29 58.10
CA PHE A 552 4.74 8.76 59.20
C PHE A 552 3.32 9.20 58.80
N SER A 553 2.90 8.99 57.53
CA SER A 553 1.54 9.30 57.05
C SER A 553 0.62 8.07 56.92
N THR A 554 1.13 6.91 56.49
CA THR A 554 0.31 5.75 56.08
C THR A 554 -0.35 5.00 57.24
N ALA A 555 0.34 4.85 58.38
CA ALA A 555 -0.17 4.09 59.53
C ALA A 555 -1.39 4.75 60.20
N LEU A 556 -1.48 6.08 60.18
CA LEU A 556 -2.55 6.83 60.85
C LEU A 556 -3.92 6.67 60.14
N ILE A 557 -3.88 6.57 58.81
CA ILE A 557 -5.08 6.42 57.95
C ILE A 557 -5.80 5.10 58.24
N ILE A 558 -5.05 4.00 58.39
CA ILE A 558 -5.60 2.67 58.68
C ILE A 558 -6.33 2.64 60.03
N ILE A 559 -5.79 3.33 61.05
CA ILE A 559 -6.39 3.42 62.38
C ILE A 559 -7.70 4.23 62.37
N LEU A 560 -7.75 5.33 61.61
CA LEU A 560 -8.95 6.16 61.48
C LEU A 560 -10.12 5.41 60.80
N VAL A 561 -9.86 4.64 59.74
CA VAL A 561 -10.89 3.83 59.07
C VAL A 561 -11.46 2.75 60.01
N LEU A 562 -10.61 2.07 60.78
CA LEU A 562 -11.03 1.05 61.75
C LEU A 562 -11.81 1.61 62.95
N LEU A 563 -11.65 2.90 63.26
CA LEU A 563 -12.43 3.59 64.29
C LEU A 563 -13.82 4.02 63.79
N PHE A 564 -13.95 4.44 62.53
CA PHE A 564 -15.22 4.90 61.96
C PHE A 564 -16.26 3.78 61.84
N LEU A 565 -15.87 2.60 61.34
CA LEU A 565 -16.79 1.46 61.18
C LEU A 565 -17.26 0.84 62.51
N LYS A 566 -16.69 1.25 63.65
CA LYS A 566 -17.01 0.71 64.98
C LYS A 566 -18.10 1.50 65.74
N LYS A 567 -18.71 2.52 65.10
CA LYS A 567 -19.77 3.38 65.69
C LYS A 567 -21.03 3.50 64.82
N SER A 568 -21.75 2.40 64.65
CA SER A 568 -23.22 2.46 64.51
C SER A 568 -23.86 1.38 65.40
N LYS A 569 -24.98 1.69 66.06
CA LYS A 569 -25.62 0.83 67.08
C LYS A 569 -27.15 0.92 67.06
N ALA A 570 -27.78 0.00 66.34
CA ALA A 570 -29.15 -0.46 66.54
C ALA A 570 -29.34 -1.78 65.75
N ALA A 571 -30.01 -2.83 66.23
CA ALA A 571 -30.38 -3.22 67.60
C ALA A 571 -30.21 -4.76 67.68
N LYS A 572 -29.57 -5.33 68.72
CA LYS A 572 -30.16 -5.74 70.02
C LYS A 572 -31.26 -6.82 69.88
N ILE A 573 -31.04 -7.97 70.54
CA ILE A 573 -32.01 -9.03 70.92
C ILE A 573 -32.40 -10.07 69.85
N LEU A 574 -31.82 -11.26 69.97
CA LEU A 574 -32.60 -12.49 70.18
C LEU A 574 -31.83 -13.47 71.10
N PHE A 575 -32.54 -14.42 71.72
CA PHE A 575 -32.01 -15.46 72.61
C PHE A 575 -31.12 -16.46 71.83
N LYS A 576 -29.99 -16.97 72.33
CA LYS A 576 -29.72 -17.81 73.54
C LYS A 576 -30.18 -19.27 73.33
N LEU A 577 -29.32 -20.23 73.70
CA LEU A 577 -29.35 -21.69 73.43
C LEU A 577 -28.74 -22.04 72.03
N THR A 578 -27.96 -23.13 71.82
CA THR A 578 -27.60 -24.25 72.71
C THR A 578 -26.19 -24.86 72.45
N SER A 579 -25.35 -24.90 73.50
CA SER A 579 -24.46 -26.01 73.94
C SER A 579 -23.44 -26.78 73.05
N ARG A 580 -22.19 -26.88 73.58
CA ARG A 580 -21.22 -28.02 73.53
C ARG A 580 -20.53 -28.32 72.16
N LYS A 581 -19.29 -28.84 72.05
CA LYS A 581 -18.11 -29.11 72.93
C LYS A 581 -16.85 -29.21 72.01
N ARG A 582 -15.63 -28.75 72.39
CA ARG A 582 -14.45 -29.51 72.90
C ARG A 582 -14.10 -30.82 72.13
N LEU A 583 -12.84 -31.21 71.81
CA LEU A 583 -11.46 -30.70 72.10
C LEU A 583 -10.38 -31.37 71.18
N ARG A 584 -9.40 -30.58 70.69
CA ARG A 584 -7.89 -30.73 70.65
C ARG A 584 -7.12 -32.02 70.14
N PRO A 585 -5.79 -31.91 69.84
CA PRO A 585 -5.00 -32.87 69.04
C PRO A 585 -3.82 -33.56 69.78
N GLN A 586 -2.99 -34.38 69.08
CA GLN A 586 -1.61 -34.72 69.52
C GLN A 586 -0.64 -35.22 68.39
N HIS A 587 0.63 -35.45 68.76
CA HIS A 587 1.80 -35.78 67.89
C HIS A 587 2.11 -37.29 67.79
N MET A 588 2.90 -37.69 66.77
CA MET A 588 4.19 -38.45 66.83
C MET A 588 4.64 -38.69 65.36
N THR A 589 5.89 -38.58 64.85
CA THR A 589 7.30 -38.90 65.22
C THR A 589 7.87 -39.92 64.21
N LYS A 590 9.15 -39.79 63.81
CA LYS A 590 9.84 -40.58 62.76
C LYS A 590 10.31 -41.97 63.22
N LEU A 591 10.56 -42.92 62.31
CA LEU A 591 11.90 -43.47 61.91
C LEU A 591 11.87 -44.86 61.20
N TYR A 592 12.98 -45.18 60.49
CA TYR A 592 13.44 -46.51 59.98
C TYR A 592 12.63 -47.21 58.84
N ILE A 593 13.20 -48.02 57.92
CA ILE A 593 14.54 -48.06 57.27
C ILE A 593 14.50 -48.90 55.93
N HIS A 594 15.63 -49.04 55.22
CA HIS A 594 16.03 -49.97 54.10
C HIS A 594 15.27 -51.32 53.89
N ALA A 595 15.30 -51.99 52.72
CA ALA A 595 15.81 -51.72 51.35
C ALA A 595 15.38 -52.80 50.32
N SER A 596 15.77 -52.58 49.04
CA SER A 596 16.20 -53.56 48.00
C SER A 596 15.34 -54.79 47.61
N GLU A 597 15.06 -54.89 46.30
CA GLU A 597 15.17 -56.09 45.43
C GLU A 597 14.55 -57.43 45.92
N SER A 598 13.59 -58.03 45.21
CA SER A 598 13.88 -58.74 43.94
C SER A 598 12.62 -59.45 43.40
N THR A 599 12.46 -59.45 42.07
CA THR A 599 11.98 -60.52 41.15
C THR A 599 11.68 -59.89 39.79
#